data_AF-A0A7S3L9T9-F1
#
_entry.id   AF-A0A7S3L9T9-F1
#
_cell.length_a   1.000
_cell.length_b   1.000
_cell.length_c   1.000
_cell.angle_alpha   90.00
_cell.angle_beta   90.00
_cell.angle_gamma   90.00
#
_symmetry.space_group_name_H-M   'P 1'
#
loop_
_entity.id
_entity.type
_entity.pdbx_description
1 polymer ?
#
loop_
_entity_poly.entity_id
_entity_poly.type
_entity_poly.pdbx_seq_one_letter_code
_entity_poly.pdbx_strand_id
1 'polypeptide(L)'
;MPKIIGSSTCVVDHNGIRIDELAGNVASREDTLSVARVTVTEPCSEPWLTLDYDEWICCVKGKMELHHGHDGEVLEVKAGETCFVAKGERFQPVFPEPGTEYIPVCIPAFKPERCHREEEADSAVSMRLRELHTTPVGSATTTGDSSSSATNADMSSDKLLYHMCQKSLWDAALASGKAYFPPTFNADGNFTHATAVPARLIETANHFYTAVPGDWICVELNQKALEHVGIFTLFEEPRPVGETAVGQTWSEWRCPHIFGGIPASLPGVVLRTYPMKRDDQGKFLCIEGLTA
;
A
#
# COMPACT_ATOMS: atom_id res chain seq x y z
N MET A 1 17.41 -16.27 6.48
CA MET A 1 17.19 -17.68 6.87
C MET A 1 15.73 -18.02 6.61
N PRO A 2 15.37 -19.20 6.08
CA PRO A 2 13.99 -19.63 5.95
C PRO A 2 13.31 -19.71 7.33
N LYS A 3 12.02 -19.32 7.42
CA LYS A 3 11.22 -19.38 8.65
C LYS A 3 9.80 -19.85 8.34
N ILE A 4 9.15 -20.49 9.32
CA ILE A 4 7.72 -20.79 9.28
C ILE A 4 6.96 -19.49 9.59
N ILE A 5 5.95 -19.16 8.77
CA ILE A 5 5.22 -17.89 8.85
C ILE A 5 3.77 -18.04 9.35
N GLY A 6 3.29 -19.27 9.53
CA GLY A 6 1.91 -19.54 9.94
C GLY A 6 1.48 -20.98 9.63
N SER A 7 0.17 -21.20 9.74
CA SER A 7 -0.48 -22.47 9.40
C SER A 7 -1.82 -22.20 8.70
N SER A 8 -2.28 -23.19 7.94
CA SER A 8 -3.57 -23.18 7.24
C SER A 8 -4.73 -22.74 8.14
N THR A 9 -5.51 -21.76 7.71
CA THR A 9 -6.69 -21.24 8.43
C THR A 9 -7.91 -21.26 7.51
N CYS A 10 -8.98 -21.95 7.91
CA CYS A 10 -10.24 -21.95 7.16
C CYS A 10 -10.92 -20.58 7.27
N VAL A 11 -11.07 -19.89 6.13
CA VAL A 11 -11.69 -18.56 6.05
C VAL A 11 -13.06 -18.59 5.40
N VAL A 12 -13.35 -19.59 4.57
CA VAL A 12 -14.68 -19.84 3.99
C VAL A 12 -14.98 -21.33 4.02
N ASP A 13 -16.19 -21.67 4.45
CA ASP A 13 -16.75 -23.02 4.34
C ASP A 13 -18.25 -22.86 4.12
N HIS A 14 -18.67 -22.78 2.85
CA HIS A 14 -20.04 -22.47 2.49
C HIS A 14 -20.40 -22.99 1.09
N ASN A 15 -21.60 -23.56 0.92
CA ASN A 15 -22.19 -24.00 -0.36
C ASN A 15 -21.22 -24.80 -1.25
N GLY A 16 -20.51 -25.77 -0.66
CA GLY A 16 -19.59 -26.62 -1.39
C GLY A 16 -18.27 -25.96 -1.80
N ILE A 17 -18.03 -24.70 -1.41
CA ILE A 17 -16.73 -24.04 -1.55
C ILE A 17 -16.09 -23.90 -0.17
N ARG A 18 -14.88 -24.43 -0.05
CA ARG A 18 -14.02 -24.28 1.11
C ARG A 18 -12.74 -23.57 0.72
N ILE A 19 -12.37 -22.54 1.48
CA ILE A 19 -11.14 -21.77 1.29
C ILE A 19 -10.33 -21.83 2.58
N ASP A 20 -9.16 -22.44 2.51
CA ASP A 20 -8.17 -22.44 3.57
C ASP A 20 -7.02 -21.48 3.18
N GLU A 21 -6.87 -20.35 3.88
CA GLU A 21 -5.73 -19.43 3.68
C GLU A 21 -4.45 -20.05 4.28
N LEU A 22 -3.40 -20.15 3.47
CA LEU A 22 -2.10 -20.72 3.84
C LEU A 22 -1.09 -19.63 4.24
N ALA A 23 -1.16 -18.48 3.58
CA ALA A 23 -0.43 -17.25 3.88
C ALA A 23 -1.27 -16.06 3.42
N GLY A 24 -1.24 -14.94 4.14
CA GLY A 24 -2.04 -13.75 3.84
C GLY A 24 -2.43 -12.98 5.09
N ASN A 25 -3.50 -12.19 4.96
CA ASN A 25 -3.94 -11.26 6.01
C ASN A 25 -4.45 -11.98 7.28
N VAL A 26 -4.92 -13.23 7.16
CA VAL A 26 -5.46 -14.01 8.29
C VAL A 26 -4.42 -15.00 8.82
N ALA A 27 -3.87 -15.87 7.96
CA ALA A 27 -3.03 -17.00 8.35
C ALA A 27 -1.60 -16.58 8.78
N SER A 28 -1.03 -15.55 8.15
CA SER A 28 0.31 -15.05 8.45
C SER A 28 0.37 -13.58 8.90
N ARG A 29 -0.77 -12.86 8.86
CA ARG A 29 -0.89 -11.42 9.19
C ARG A 29 0.04 -10.53 8.36
N GLU A 30 0.18 -10.85 7.09
CA GLU A 30 1.04 -10.13 6.15
C GLU A 30 0.21 -9.74 4.91
N ASP A 31 0.31 -8.49 4.48
CA ASP A 31 -0.43 -7.98 3.32
C ASP A 31 0.35 -8.12 1.99
N THR A 32 1.52 -8.75 2.04
CA THR A 32 2.45 -8.84 0.89
C THR A 32 1.91 -9.72 -0.23
N LEU A 33 1.36 -10.88 0.12
CA LEU A 33 0.80 -11.86 -0.82
C LEU A 33 -0.21 -12.75 -0.09
N SER A 34 -1.19 -13.29 -0.81
CA SER A 34 -2.06 -14.36 -0.29
C SER A 34 -1.84 -15.64 -1.09
N VAL A 35 -1.81 -16.77 -0.38
CA VAL A 35 -1.88 -18.11 -0.93
C VAL A 35 -3.01 -18.81 -0.21
N ALA A 36 -4.01 -19.29 -0.94
CA ALA A 36 -5.07 -20.11 -0.37
C ALA A 36 -5.15 -21.47 -1.06
N ARG A 37 -5.79 -22.43 -0.41
CA ARG A 37 -6.26 -23.66 -1.05
C ARG A 37 -7.78 -23.62 -1.10
N VAL A 38 -8.32 -23.71 -2.31
CA VAL A 38 -9.75 -23.75 -2.55
C VAL A 38 -10.14 -25.16 -2.96
N THR A 39 -11.18 -25.69 -2.32
CA THR A 39 -11.80 -26.97 -2.65
C THR A 39 -13.26 -26.72 -2.99
N VAL A 40 -13.69 -27.19 -4.16
CA VAL A 40 -15.06 -27.10 -4.66
C VAL A 40 -15.64 -28.50 -4.75
N THR A 41 -16.65 -28.81 -3.96
CA THR A 41 -17.23 -30.16 -3.82
C THR A 41 -18.51 -30.36 -4.62
N GLU A 42 -19.14 -29.28 -5.10
CA GLU A 42 -20.38 -29.31 -5.88
C GLU A 42 -20.29 -28.32 -7.05
N PRO A 43 -20.99 -28.56 -8.18
CA PRO A 43 -21.04 -27.59 -9.26
C PRO A 43 -21.61 -26.25 -8.79
N CYS A 44 -20.89 -25.17 -9.08
CA CYS A 44 -21.27 -23.83 -8.67
C CYS A 44 -20.58 -22.76 -9.53
N SER A 45 -20.92 -21.51 -9.30
CA SER A 45 -20.22 -20.35 -9.87
C SER A 45 -20.09 -19.29 -8.81
N GLU A 46 -18.98 -18.57 -8.82
CA GLU A 46 -18.87 -17.30 -8.13
C GLU A 46 -19.64 -16.21 -8.92
N PRO A 47 -19.98 -15.06 -8.31
CA PRO A 47 -20.44 -13.89 -9.06
C PRO A 47 -19.35 -13.37 -10.00
N TRP A 48 -19.68 -12.41 -10.85
CA TRP A 48 -18.65 -11.69 -11.60
C TRP A 48 -17.76 -10.90 -10.65
N LEU A 49 -16.45 -10.98 -10.87
CA LEU A 49 -15.41 -10.42 -10.04
C LEU A 49 -14.61 -9.40 -10.85
N THR A 50 -14.18 -8.33 -10.17
CA THR A 50 -13.10 -7.44 -10.63
C THR A 50 -12.14 -7.22 -9.47
N LEU A 51 -10.85 -7.48 -9.67
CA LEU A 51 -9.85 -7.49 -8.60
C LEU A 51 -8.96 -6.25 -8.65
N ASP A 52 -8.65 -5.68 -7.49
CA ASP A 52 -7.67 -4.58 -7.37
C ASP A 52 -6.21 -5.07 -7.30
N TYR A 53 -5.99 -6.36 -7.56
CA TYR A 53 -4.72 -7.07 -7.52
C TYR A 53 -4.62 -8.06 -8.69
N ASP A 54 -3.39 -8.48 -8.96
CA ASP A 54 -3.09 -9.55 -9.89
C ASP A 54 -3.30 -10.92 -9.21
N GLU A 55 -3.84 -11.89 -9.93
CA GLU A 55 -4.11 -13.24 -9.42
C GLU A 55 -3.65 -14.34 -10.37
N TRP A 56 -2.93 -15.33 -9.83
CA TRP A 56 -2.62 -16.59 -10.49
C TRP A 56 -3.47 -17.69 -9.89
N ILE A 57 -4.20 -18.43 -10.73
CA ILE A 57 -5.05 -19.52 -10.29
C ILE A 57 -4.44 -20.81 -10.81
N CYS A 58 -3.83 -21.58 -9.91
CA CYS A 58 -3.21 -22.85 -10.23
C CYS A 58 -4.21 -23.99 -9.99
N CYS A 59 -4.77 -24.58 -11.05
CA CYS A 59 -5.67 -25.71 -10.92
C CYS A 59 -4.87 -26.98 -10.60
N VAL A 60 -5.13 -27.56 -9.43
CA VAL A 60 -4.41 -28.76 -8.94
C VAL A 60 -5.16 -30.03 -9.31
N LYS A 61 -6.49 -29.99 -9.28
CA LYS A 61 -7.38 -31.11 -9.55
C LYS A 61 -8.66 -30.64 -10.23
N GLY A 62 -9.22 -31.48 -11.10
CA GLY A 62 -10.45 -31.18 -11.81
C GLY A 62 -10.22 -30.13 -12.89
N LYS A 63 -11.20 -29.22 -13.03
CA LYS A 63 -11.16 -28.11 -13.97
C LYS A 63 -12.06 -26.97 -13.52
N MET A 64 -11.80 -25.79 -14.04
CA MET A 64 -12.70 -24.64 -13.92
C MET A 64 -12.77 -23.88 -15.24
N GLU A 65 -13.83 -23.11 -15.39
CA GLU A 65 -14.04 -22.21 -16.51
C GLU A 65 -13.95 -20.78 -16.00
N LEU A 66 -13.12 -19.96 -16.64
CA LEU A 66 -13.09 -18.52 -16.42
C LEU A 66 -13.81 -17.84 -17.57
N HIS A 67 -15.01 -17.35 -17.28
CA HIS A 67 -15.77 -16.56 -18.23
C HIS A 67 -15.24 -15.13 -18.21
N HIS A 68 -14.94 -14.54 -19.35
CA HIS A 68 -14.33 -13.21 -19.46
C HIS A 68 -14.82 -12.45 -20.70
N GLY A 69 -14.45 -11.17 -20.79
CA GLY A 69 -14.82 -10.31 -21.91
C GLY A 69 -16.33 -10.01 -21.98
N HIS A 70 -16.77 -9.52 -23.13
CA HIS A 70 -18.17 -9.14 -23.36
C HIS A 70 -18.95 -10.12 -24.25
N ASP A 71 -18.24 -11.02 -24.95
CA ASP A 71 -18.81 -11.90 -25.98
C ASP A 71 -18.98 -13.36 -25.52
N GLY A 72 -19.02 -13.60 -24.20
CA GLY A 72 -19.14 -14.94 -23.63
C GLY A 72 -17.89 -15.81 -23.83
N GLU A 73 -16.71 -15.19 -23.81
CA GLU A 73 -15.44 -15.91 -23.91
C GLU A 73 -15.23 -16.76 -22.66
N VAL A 74 -14.75 -17.99 -22.85
CA VAL A 74 -14.50 -18.94 -21.77
C VAL A 74 -13.11 -19.53 -21.91
N LEU A 75 -12.31 -19.38 -20.86
CA LEU A 75 -11.03 -20.06 -20.70
C LEU A 75 -11.21 -21.26 -19.77
N GLU A 76 -11.08 -22.47 -20.30
CA GLU A 76 -11.03 -23.69 -19.50
C GLU A 76 -9.61 -23.89 -18.93
N VAL A 77 -9.51 -24.07 -17.61
CA VAL A 77 -8.25 -24.31 -16.88
C VAL A 77 -8.33 -25.66 -16.19
N LYS A 78 -7.42 -26.57 -16.52
CA LYS A 78 -7.40 -27.97 -16.06
C LYS A 78 -6.31 -28.21 -15.03
N ALA A 79 -6.42 -29.34 -14.33
CA ALA A 79 -5.39 -29.82 -13.43
C ALA A 79 -3.98 -29.77 -14.06
N GLY A 80 -3.06 -29.09 -13.40
CA GLY A 80 -1.68 -28.85 -13.86
C GLY A 80 -1.48 -27.55 -14.62
N GLU A 81 -2.55 -26.82 -14.96
CA GLU A 81 -2.50 -25.52 -15.62
C GLU A 81 -2.65 -24.37 -14.62
N THR A 82 -2.08 -23.23 -14.99
CA THR A 82 -2.20 -21.97 -14.25
C THR A 82 -2.64 -20.89 -15.21
N CYS A 83 -3.73 -20.19 -14.86
CA CYS A 83 -4.10 -18.97 -15.56
C CYS A 83 -3.70 -17.74 -14.73
N PHE A 84 -3.57 -16.62 -15.42
CA PHE A 84 -3.32 -15.31 -14.85
C PHE A 84 -4.52 -14.43 -15.14
N VAL A 85 -5.00 -13.72 -14.11
CA VAL A 85 -6.02 -12.69 -14.21
C VAL A 85 -5.37 -11.38 -13.79
N ALA A 86 -5.29 -10.42 -14.70
CA ALA A 86 -4.66 -9.14 -14.42
C ALA A 86 -5.59 -8.27 -13.57
N LYS A 87 -5.00 -7.39 -12.76
CA LYS A 87 -5.72 -6.36 -12.03
C LYS A 87 -6.69 -5.60 -12.95
N GLY A 88 -7.93 -5.44 -12.50
CA GLY A 88 -8.97 -4.71 -13.22
C GLY A 88 -9.65 -5.52 -14.33
N GLU A 89 -9.21 -6.75 -14.60
CA GLU A 89 -9.95 -7.65 -15.48
C GLU A 89 -11.21 -8.15 -14.79
N ARG A 90 -12.31 -8.17 -15.56
CA ARG A 90 -13.61 -8.67 -15.12
C ARG A 90 -13.78 -10.10 -15.60
N PHE A 91 -14.03 -11.02 -14.66
CA PHE A 91 -14.14 -12.45 -14.95
C PHE A 91 -15.12 -13.14 -14.00
N GLN A 92 -15.57 -14.34 -14.35
CA GLN A 92 -16.42 -15.17 -13.51
C GLN A 92 -15.89 -16.61 -13.43
N PRO A 93 -15.47 -17.07 -12.24
CA PRO A 93 -15.16 -18.47 -12.00
C PRO A 93 -16.41 -19.34 -12.01
N VAL A 94 -16.41 -20.36 -12.85
CA VAL A 94 -17.46 -21.38 -12.94
C VAL A 94 -16.83 -22.77 -12.75
N PHE A 95 -17.46 -23.57 -11.91
CA PHE A 95 -17.07 -24.95 -11.58
C PHE A 95 -18.18 -25.88 -12.09
N PRO A 96 -18.12 -26.35 -13.34
CA PRO A 96 -19.21 -27.15 -13.93
C PRO A 96 -19.31 -28.56 -13.35
N GLU A 97 -18.25 -29.05 -12.72
CA GLU A 97 -18.15 -30.40 -12.17
C GLU A 97 -17.62 -30.34 -10.72
N PRO A 98 -18.02 -31.29 -9.84
CA PRO A 98 -17.50 -31.34 -8.49
C PRO A 98 -16.05 -31.82 -8.44
N GLY A 99 -15.35 -31.49 -7.35
CA GLY A 99 -14.02 -32.03 -7.05
C GLY A 99 -12.85 -31.23 -7.61
N THR A 100 -13.09 -29.96 -7.97
CA THR A 100 -12.03 -29.03 -8.37
C THR A 100 -11.27 -28.54 -7.14
N GLU A 101 -9.95 -28.58 -7.22
CA GLU A 101 -9.05 -28.00 -6.22
C GLU A 101 -8.08 -27.07 -6.92
N TYR A 102 -7.91 -25.85 -6.40
CA TYR A 102 -7.00 -24.87 -6.97
C TYR A 102 -6.34 -24.01 -5.88
N ILE A 103 -5.20 -23.42 -6.25
CA ILE A 103 -4.44 -22.50 -5.41
C ILE A 103 -4.48 -21.12 -6.09
N PRO A 104 -5.30 -20.18 -5.61
CA PRO A 104 -5.14 -18.79 -5.98
C PRO A 104 -3.94 -18.18 -5.23
N VAL A 105 -3.16 -17.39 -5.95
CA VAL A 105 -2.06 -16.59 -5.44
C VAL A 105 -2.26 -15.16 -5.90
N CYS A 106 -2.34 -14.20 -4.98
CA CYS A 106 -2.53 -12.80 -5.33
C CYS A 106 -1.54 -11.86 -4.65
N ILE A 107 -1.24 -10.75 -5.34
CA ILE A 107 -0.34 -9.68 -4.89
C ILE A 107 -0.98 -8.31 -5.15
N PRO A 108 -1.19 -7.48 -4.10
CA PRO A 108 -1.01 -7.77 -2.68
C PRO A 108 -1.99 -8.84 -2.16
N ALA A 109 -1.88 -9.20 -0.88
CA ALA A 109 -2.74 -10.22 -0.28
C ALA A 109 -4.24 -9.89 -0.40
N PHE A 110 -5.06 -10.95 -0.48
CA PHE A 110 -6.52 -10.85 -0.53
C PHE A 110 -7.06 -10.03 0.64
N LYS A 111 -7.98 -9.12 0.31
CA LYS A 111 -8.87 -8.42 1.25
C LYS A 111 -10.25 -8.29 0.60
N PRO A 112 -11.35 -8.40 1.35
CA PRO A 112 -12.70 -8.24 0.79
C PRO A 112 -12.88 -6.91 0.05
N GLU A 113 -12.26 -5.83 0.55
CA GLU A 113 -12.40 -4.49 -0.05
C GLU A 113 -11.69 -4.36 -1.41
N ARG A 114 -10.82 -5.31 -1.76
CA ARG A 114 -10.08 -5.38 -3.03
C ARG A 114 -10.71 -6.36 -4.03
N CYS A 115 -11.78 -7.04 -3.65
CA CYS A 115 -12.49 -8.01 -4.48
C CYS A 115 -13.91 -7.50 -4.74
N HIS A 116 -14.10 -6.85 -5.89
CA HIS A 116 -15.39 -6.28 -6.27
C HIS A 116 -16.27 -7.38 -6.84
N ARG A 117 -17.35 -7.71 -6.12
CA ARG A 117 -18.28 -8.78 -6.46
C ARG A 117 -19.59 -8.19 -6.99
N GLU A 118 -20.00 -8.61 -8.19
CA GLU A 118 -21.31 -8.28 -8.75
C GLU A 118 -22.32 -9.34 -8.32
N GLU A 119 -22.82 -9.19 -7.10
CA GLU A 119 -23.86 -10.06 -6.57
C GLU A 119 -25.24 -9.65 -7.08
N GLU A 120 -26.10 -10.61 -7.38
CA GLU A 120 -27.53 -10.38 -7.20
C GLU A 120 -27.77 -10.30 -5.69
N ALA A 121 -28.42 -9.21 -5.24
CA ALA A 121 -28.43 -8.76 -3.84
C ALA A 121 -28.49 -9.89 -2.78
N ASP A 122 -27.50 -9.85 -1.87
CA ASP A 122 -27.36 -10.60 -0.59
C ASP A 122 -26.84 -12.05 -0.63
N SER A 123 -25.53 -12.25 -0.92
CA SER A 123 -24.84 -13.52 -0.64
C SER A 123 -24.29 -13.60 0.80
N ALA A 124 -24.58 -14.72 1.48
CA ALA A 124 -24.09 -15.02 2.83
C ALA A 124 -22.55 -15.13 2.94
N VAL A 125 -21.86 -15.39 1.83
CA VAL A 125 -20.39 -15.49 1.77
C VAL A 125 -19.74 -14.13 2.00
N SER A 126 -20.26 -13.10 1.33
CA SER A 126 -19.74 -11.72 1.46
C SER A 126 -19.98 -11.15 2.85
N MET A 127 -21.13 -11.47 3.48
CA MET A 127 -21.39 -11.06 4.86
C MET A 127 -20.42 -11.72 5.85
N ARG A 128 -20.16 -13.02 5.71
CA ARG A 128 -19.26 -13.74 6.62
C ARG A 128 -17.78 -13.36 6.44
N LEU A 129 -17.36 -13.08 5.20
CA LEU A 129 -16.04 -12.50 4.93
C LEU A 129 -15.90 -11.12 5.58
N ARG A 130 -16.89 -10.24 5.41
CA ARG A 130 -16.88 -8.92 6.09
C ARG A 130 -16.82 -9.06 7.61
N GLU A 131 -17.61 -9.96 8.20
CA GLU A 131 -17.64 -10.22 9.65
C GLU A 131 -16.28 -10.67 10.22
N LEU A 132 -15.57 -11.56 9.52
CA LEU A 132 -14.22 -11.98 9.92
C LEU A 132 -13.21 -10.82 9.91
N HIS A 133 -13.50 -9.77 9.15
CA HIS A 133 -12.70 -8.55 9.05
C HIS A 133 -13.26 -7.36 9.87
N THR A 134 -14.39 -7.52 10.59
CA THR A 134 -15.02 -6.43 11.35
C THR A 134 -15.47 -6.84 12.76
N THR A 135 -14.68 -6.51 13.77
CA THR A 135 -15.15 -6.14 15.13
C THR A 135 -14.02 -5.34 15.85
N PRO A 136 -14.34 -4.30 16.66
CA PRO A 136 -14.43 -2.91 16.15
C PRO A 136 -13.99 -1.81 17.17
N VAL A 137 -13.80 -0.57 16.71
CA VAL A 137 -14.28 0.71 17.32
C VAL A 137 -14.19 1.78 16.21
N GLY A 138 -15.12 2.67 15.90
CA GLY A 138 -16.43 3.05 16.44
C GLY A 138 -17.00 4.18 15.57
N SER A 139 -18.33 4.15 15.43
CA SER A 139 -19.28 5.14 14.87
C SER A 139 -18.84 6.62 14.76
N ALA A 140 -19.14 7.25 13.62
CA ALA A 140 -20.13 8.35 13.57
C ALA A 140 -20.47 8.78 12.13
N THR A 141 -21.76 8.74 11.84
CA THR A 141 -22.47 9.27 10.69
C THR A 141 -22.49 10.81 10.72
N THR A 142 -22.13 11.48 9.64
CA THR A 142 -22.69 12.80 9.31
C THR A 142 -22.78 13.01 7.81
N THR A 143 -23.93 13.57 7.43
CA THR A 143 -24.46 13.91 6.11
C THR A 143 -23.60 14.94 5.37
N GLY A 144 -23.40 14.72 4.07
CA GLY A 144 -22.77 15.69 3.17
C GLY A 144 -23.70 16.81 2.73
N ASP A 145 -23.11 17.88 2.20
CA ASP A 145 -23.62 18.51 0.99
C ASP A 145 -22.55 19.32 0.24
N SER A 146 -22.69 19.25 -1.09
CA SER A 146 -22.38 20.20 -2.17
C SER A 146 -20.97 20.81 -2.43
N SER A 147 -20.38 20.33 -3.53
CA SER A 147 -19.95 21.07 -4.75
C SER A 147 -18.92 22.22 -4.67
N SER A 148 -17.86 22.10 -5.48
CA SER A 148 -17.55 22.99 -6.63
C SER A 148 -16.11 22.74 -7.08
N SER A 149 -15.92 22.17 -8.27
CA SER A 149 -15.67 22.86 -9.54
C SER A 149 -14.19 22.78 -9.92
N ALA A 150 -13.91 21.76 -10.74
CA ALA A 150 -12.68 21.65 -11.49
C ALA A 150 -12.51 22.89 -12.38
N THR A 151 -11.36 23.54 -12.27
CA THR A 151 -10.84 24.40 -13.32
C THR A 151 -9.43 23.93 -13.66
N ASN A 152 -9.28 23.48 -14.91
CA ASN A 152 -7.99 23.24 -15.53
C ASN A 152 -7.28 24.58 -15.71
N ALA A 153 -6.15 24.75 -15.04
CA ALA A 153 -5.20 25.82 -15.32
C ALA A 153 -3.76 25.31 -15.11
N ASP A 154 -3.13 25.06 -16.25
CA ASP A 154 -1.80 25.54 -16.62
C ASP A 154 -0.52 24.89 -16.02
N MET A 155 0.39 24.58 -16.95
CA MET A 155 1.72 24.02 -16.76
C MET A 155 2.67 25.09 -16.21
N SER A 156 2.90 25.13 -14.89
CA SER A 156 4.15 25.62 -14.24
C SER A 156 3.96 25.86 -12.73
N SER A 157 3.59 24.83 -11.96
CA SER A 157 3.99 24.78 -10.55
C SER A 157 4.97 23.62 -10.39
N ASP A 158 6.18 23.93 -9.93
CA ASP A 158 7.07 22.91 -9.39
C ASP A 158 6.44 22.43 -8.08
N LYS A 159 6.05 21.15 -8.03
CA LYS A 159 5.54 20.55 -6.80
C LYS A 159 6.73 20.32 -5.88
N LEU A 160 6.76 21.05 -4.77
CA LEU A 160 7.84 21.00 -3.79
C LEU A 160 7.53 19.96 -2.72
N LEU A 161 8.56 19.20 -2.35
CA LEU A 161 8.54 18.25 -1.24
C LEU A 161 9.64 18.62 -0.26
N TYR A 162 9.40 18.34 1.01
CA TYR A 162 10.33 18.66 2.09
C TYR A 162 10.60 17.40 2.92
N HIS A 163 11.88 17.08 3.08
CA HIS A 163 12.35 15.96 3.89
C HIS A 163 13.34 16.47 4.95
N MET A 164 13.26 15.96 6.19
CA MET A 164 14.23 16.29 7.22
C MET A 164 15.17 15.13 7.51
N CYS A 165 16.45 15.45 7.74
CA CYS A 165 17.47 14.46 8.02
C CYS A 165 18.61 15.02 8.88
N GLN A 166 19.41 14.13 9.48
CA GLN A 166 20.66 14.52 10.12
C GLN A 166 21.63 15.04 9.05
N LYS A 167 22.20 16.22 9.30
CA LYS A 167 23.14 16.89 8.38
C LYS A 167 24.33 16.01 8.04
N SER A 168 24.86 15.27 9.02
CA SER A 168 26.00 14.38 8.82
C SER A 168 25.73 13.26 7.81
N LEU A 169 24.52 12.70 7.79
CA LEU A 169 24.13 11.64 6.84
C LEU A 169 23.95 12.20 5.44
N TRP A 170 23.35 13.39 5.34
CA TRP A 170 23.19 14.09 4.07
C TRP A 170 24.53 14.48 3.45
N ASP A 171 25.42 15.08 4.24
CA ASP A 171 26.76 15.48 3.81
C ASP A 171 27.60 14.26 3.38
N ALA A 172 27.45 13.12 4.07
CA ALA A 172 28.10 11.88 3.67
C ALA A 172 27.59 11.36 2.31
N ALA A 173 26.27 11.44 2.05
CA ALA A 173 25.69 11.09 0.76
C ALA A 173 26.24 11.99 -0.35
N LEU A 174 26.24 13.32 -0.13
CA LEU A 174 26.83 14.30 -1.04
C LEU A 174 28.30 14.01 -1.35
N ALA A 175 29.11 13.82 -0.31
CA ALA A 175 30.55 13.57 -0.45
C ALA A 175 30.85 12.26 -1.19
N SER A 176 30.01 11.24 -1.01
CA SER A 176 30.17 9.96 -1.70
C SER A 176 29.66 9.94 -3.15
N GLY A 177 28.89 10.96 -3.56
CA GLY A 177 28.18 10.98 -4.84
C GLY A 177 27.06 9.94 -4.96
N LYS A 178 26.70 9.27 -3.87
CA LYS A 178 25.62 8.28 -3.82
C LYS A 178 24.29 8.93 -3.47
N ALA A 179 23.20 8.24 -3.79
CA ALA A 179 21.90 8.62 -3.31
C ALA A 179 21.83 8.57 -1.77
N TYR A 180 21.10 9.51 -1.19
CA TYR A 180 20.77 9.53 0.23
C TYR A 180 19.61 8.57 0.52
N PHE A 181 19.72 7.84 1.62
CA PHE A 181 18.66 7.01 2.20
C PHE A 181 18.56 7.33 3.68
N PRO A 182 17.35 7.56 4.25
CA PRO A 182 17.19 7.69 5.68
C PRO A 182 17.54 6.37 6.40
N PRO A 183 17.98 6.40 7.67
CA PRO A 183 18.35 5.19 8.42
C PRO A 183 17.27 4.10 8.44
N THR A 184 15.99 4.50 8.41
CA THR A 184 14.83 3.61 8.48
C THR A 184 14.31 3.18 7.09
N PHE A 185 14.93 3.60 5.99
CA PHE A 185 14.42 3.39 4.62
C PHE A 185 13.94 1.96 4.35
N ASN A 186 14.76 0.96 4.65
CA ASN A 186 14.42 -0.45 4.43
C ASN A 186 13.33 -0.95 5.39
N ALA A 187 13.34 -0.49 6.64
CA ALA A 187 12.35 -0.88 7.65
C ALA A 187 10.98 -0.27 7.36
N ASP A 188 10.96 0.95 6.81
CA ASP A 188 9.72 1.67 6.50
C ASP A 188 9.04 1.13 5.23
N GLY A 189 9.70 0.29 4.44
CA GLY A 189 9.15 -0.28 3.20
C GLY A 189 9.76 0.29 1.92
N ASN A 190 11.04 0.69 1.98
CA ASN A 190 11.82 1.24 0.87
C ASN A 190 11.32 2.60 0.37
N PHE A 191 10.89 3.46 1.29
CA PHE A 191 10.55 4.85 0.98
C PHE A 191 11.11 5.83 2.00
N THR A 192 11.15 7.10 1.59
CA THR A 192 11.53 8.24 2.44
C THR A 192 10.29 9.07 2.74
N HIS A 193 10.04 9.36 4.01
CA HIS A 193 8.96 10.26 4.43
C HIS A 193 9.27 11.71 4.07
N ALA A 194 8.30 12.39 3.44
CA ALA A 194 8.36 13.81 3.14
C ALA A 194 7.03 14.49 3.49
N THR A 195 6.97 15.81 3.30
CA THR A 195 5.73 16.60 3.38
C THR A 195 5.69 17.65 2.28
N ALA A 196 4.50 18.05 1.84
CA ALA A 196 4.31 19.24 1.02
C ALA A 196 4.17 20.53 1.87
N VAL A 197 4.06 20.38 3.19
CA VAL A 197 3.84 21.46 4.16
C VAL A 197 5.01 21.49 5.16
N PRO A 198 6.00 22.38 5.01
CA PRO A 198 7.21 22.40 5.85
C PRO A 198 6.95 22.46 7.35
N ALA A 199 5.93 23.21 7.78
CA ALA A 199 5.58 23.36 9.19
C ALA A 199 5.27 22.01 9.87
N ARG A 200 4.77 21.02 9.12
CA ARG A 200 4.52 19.66 9.65
C ARG A 200 5.81 18.95 10.07
N LEU A 201 6.96 19.26 9.45
CA LEU A 201 8.23 18.65 9.84
C LEU A 201 8.61 19.02 11.27
N ILE A 202 8.23 20.18 11.80
CA ILE A 202 8.51 20.54 13.20
C ILE A 202 7.71 19.66 14.15
N GLU A 203 6.44 19.42 13.84
CA GLU A 203 5.59 18.51 14.63
C GLU A 203 6.12 17.07 14.55
N THR A 204 6.43 16.59 13.34
CA THR A 204 7.05 15.28 13.11
C THR A 204 8.39 15.14 13.83
N ALA A 205 9.25 16.17 13.79
CA ALA A 205 10.56 16.15 14.43
C ALA A 205 10.46 16.02 15.94
N ASN A 206 9.53 16.77 16.54
CA ASN A 206 9.30 16.73 17.98
C ASN A 206 8.66 15.42 18.46
N HIS A 207 7.95 14.71 17.59
CA HIS A 207 7.39 13.40 17.90
C HIS A 207 8.43 12.27 17.84
N PHE A 208 9.30 12.27 16.81
CA PHE A 208 10.17 11.13 16.52
C PHE A 208 11.64 11.31 16.91
N TYR A 209 12.18 12.53 16.91
CA TYR A 209 13.63 12.73 16.79
C TYR A 209 14.26 13.60 17.89
N THR A 210 13.52 13.99 18.92
CA THR A 210 14.04 14.82 20.03
C THR A 210 15.24 14.19 20.73
N ALA A 211 15.24 12.86 20.89
CA ALA A 211 16.33 12.11 21.50
C ALA A 211 17.54 11.87 20.58
N VAL A 212 17.44 12.18 19.28
CA VAL A 212 18.52 11.94 18.32
C VAL A 212 19.43 13.17 18.27
N PRO A 213 20.71 13.07 18.67
CA PRO A 213 21.61 14.22 18.72
C PRO A 213 22.10 14.65 17.33
N GLY A 214 22.77 15.81 17.29
CA GLY A 214 23.41 16.36 16.10
C GLY A 214 22.54 17.38 15.36
N ASP A 215 23.14 17.94 14.31
CA ASP A 215 22.53 18.95 13.47
C ASP A 215 21.54 18.32 12.48
N TRP A 216 20.43 19.01 12.27
CA TRP A 216 19.36 18.59 11.36
C TRP A 216 19.14 19.64 10.28
N ILE A 217 18.78 19.17 9.10
CA ILE A 217 18.41 20.01 7.96
C ILE A 217 17.07 19.56 7.38
N CYS A 218 16.37 20.51 6.79
CA CYS A 218 15.27 20.28 5.87
C CYS A 218 15.79 20.43 4.44
N VAL A 219 15.51 19.45 3.59
CA VAL A 219 15.86 19.43 2.17
C VAL A 219 14.60 19.72 1.36
N GLU A 220 14.66 20.74 0.51
CA GLU A 220 13.62 21.09 -0.47
C GLU A 220 13.91 20.37 -1.79
N LEU A 221 12.94 19.57 -2.23
CA LEU A 221 13.04 18.68 -3.38
C LEU A 221 12.03 19.10 -4.45
N ASN A 222 12.43 19.00 -5.71
CA ASN A 222 11.52 19.12 -6.84
C ASN A 222 10.92 17.74 -7.18
N GLN A 223 9.61 17.58 -6.97
CA GLN A 223 8.91 16.32 -7.25
C GLN A 223 9.00 15.93 -8.73
N LYS A 224 8.87 16.87 -9.65
CA LYS A 224 8.94 16.57 -11.09
C LYS A 224 10.34 16.08 -11.49
N ALA A 225 11.38 16.66 -10.91
CA ALA A 225 12.75 16.23 -11.16
C ALA A 225 13.01 14.81 -10.63
N LEU A 226 12.41 14.44 -9.49
CA LEU A 226 12.43 13.06 -9.00
C LEU A 226 11.72 12.10 -9.98
N GLU A 227 10.52 12.46 -10.43
CA GLU A 227 9.75 11.65 -11.39
C GLU A 227 10.50 11.46 -12.71
N HIS A 228 11.19 12.49 -13.22
CA HIS A 228 11.99 12.40 -14.45
C HIS A 228 13.15 11.40 -14.38
N VAL A 229 13.63 11.06 -13.19
CA VAL A 229 14.68 10.05 -12.99
C VAL A 229 14.15 8.72 -12.46
N GLY A 230 12.84 8.51 -12.57
CA GLY A 230 12.20 7.25 -12.19
C GLY A 230 12.01 7.08 -10.68
N ILE A 231 12.03 8.17 -9.91
CA ILE A 231 11.77 8.16 -8.47
C ILE A 231 10.34 8.65 -8.24
N PHE A 232 9.50 7.75 -7.75
CA PHE A 232 8.07 8.01 -7.61
C PHE A 232 7.72 8.52 -6.21
N THR A 233 6.71 9.38 -6.14
CA THR A 233 6.12 9.84 -4.87
C THR A 233 4.67 9.39 -4.79
N LEU A 234 4.29 8.66 -3.73
CA LEU A 234 2.89 8.35 -3.43
C LEU A 234 2.40 9.18 -2.26
N PHE A 235 1.21 9.75 -2.36
CA PHE A 235 0.58 10.49 -1.27
C PHE A 235 -0.39 9.58 -0.53
N GLU A 236 -0.01 9.19 0.69
CA GLU A 236 -0.74 8.21 1.48
C GLU A 236 -1.04 8.73 2.89
N GLU A 237 -1.73 7.93 3.69
CA GLU A 237 -1.91 8.20 5.12
C GLU A 237 -0.56 8.15 5.87
N PRO A 238 -0.43 8.83 7.03
CA PRO A 238 0.80 8.79 7.81
C PRO A 238 1.20 7.35 8.17
N ARG A 239 2.47 7.03 7.96
CA ARG A 239 3.05 5.73 8.33
C ARG A 239 4.03 5.88 9.50
N PRO A 240 4.20 4.83 10.34
CA PRO A 240 5.23 4.78 11.36
C PRO A 240 6.62 5.07 10.78
N VAL A 241 7.52 5.55 11.64
CA VAL A 241 8.95 5.71 11.33
C VAL A 241 9.73 4.74 12.19
N GLY A 242 10.31 3.71 11.57
CA GLY A 242 10.83 2.55 12.30
C GLY A 242 9.76 1.94 13.22
N GLU A 243 10.09 1.77 14.50
CA GLU A 243 9.18 1.19 15.49
C GLU A 243 8.21 2.21 16.12
N THR A 244 8.29 3.50 15.76
CA THR A 244 7.50 4.55 16.43
C THR A 244 6.20 4.82 15.66
N ALA A 245 5.06 4.70 16.35
CA ALA A 245 3.75 4.97 15.79
C ALA A 245 3.52 6.47 15.48
N VAL A 246 2.58 6.76 14.57
CA VAL A 246 2.19 8.12 14.17
C VAL A 246 1.42 8.86 15.26
N GLY A 247 1.35 10.20 15.17
CA GLY A 247 0.54 11.02 16.07
C GLY A 247 -0.96 10.70 15.95
N GLN A 248 -1.67 10.69 17.09
CA GLN A 248 -3.08 10.29 17.16
C GLN A 248 -4.04 11.20 16.37
N THR A 249 -3.61 12.43 16.03
CA THR A 249 -4.42 13.45 15.35
C THR A 249 -4.09 13.59 13.87
N TRP A 250 -3.22 12.75 13.30
CA TRP A 250 -2.70 12.92 11.93
C TRP A 250 -3.52 12.20 10.85
N SER A 251 -4.67 11.60 11.19
CA SER A 251 -5.46 10.78 10.27
C SER A 251 -5.85 11.47 8.96
N GLU A 252 -5.99 12.79 8.96
CA GLU A 252 -6.35 13.57 7.76
C GLU A 252 -5.15 13.94 6.87
N TRP A 253 -3.93 13.68 7.32
CA TRP A 253 -2.75 14.07 6.56
C TRP A 253 -2.56 13.16 5.34
N ARG A 254 -2.16 13.78 4.23
CA ARG A 254 -1.61 13.07 3.06
C ARG A 254 -0.13 13.33 3.01
N CYS A 255 0.64 12.29 3.35
CA CYS A 255 2.08 12.31 3.46
C CYS A 255 2.69 11.74 2.17
N PRO A 256 3.54 12.53 1.47
CA PRO A 256 4.31 12.01 0.36
C PRO A 256 5.40 11.03 0.83
N HIS A 257 5.39 9.82 0.28
CA HIS A 257 6.41 8.80 0.44
C HIS A 257 7.19 8.67 -0.88
N ILE A 258 8.51 8.92 -0.81
CA ILE A 258 9.42 8.92 -1.97
C ILE A 258 10.07 7.53 -2.09
N PHE A 259 9.80 6.80 -3.17
CA PHE A 259 10.29 5.45 -3.40
C PHE A 259 11.60 5.45 -4.18
N GLY A 260 12.69 5.17 -3.48
CA GLY A 260 14.05 5.22 -4.01
C GLY A 260 14.96 6.15 -3.20
N GLY A 261 16.25 6.07 -3.47
CA GLY A 261 17.23 6.96 -2.84
C GLY A 261 17.19 8.35 -3.46
N ILE A 262 17.30 9.39 -2.65
CA ILE A 262 17.29 10.77 -3.12
C ILE A 262 18.67 11.10 -3.75
N PRO A 263 18.75 11.45 -5.04
CA PRO A 263 20.01 11.79 -5.69
C PRO A 263 20.53 13.14 -5.19
N ALA A 264 21.30 13.13 -4.09
CA ALA A 264 21.70 14.34 -3.36
C ALA A 264 22.50 15.33 -4.23
N SER A 265 23.25 14.84 -5.21
CA SER A 265 24.10 15.64 -6.10
C SER A 265 23.49 15.91 -7.49
N LEU A 266 22.31 15.37 -7.80
CA LEU A 266 21.72 15.52 -9.13
C LEU A 266 21.11 16.94 -9.28
N PRO A 267 21.55 17.74 -10.26
CA PRO A 267 21.02 19.08 -10.47
C PRO A 267 19.50 19.07 -10.71
N GLY A 268 18.80 20.00 -10.07
CA GLY A 268 17.35 20.16 -10.21
C GLY A 268 16.51 19.28 -9.30
N VAL A 269 17.06 18.20 -8.73
CA VAL A 269 16.34 17.39 -7.72
C VAL A 269 16.33 18.11 -6.37
N VAL A 270 17.50 18.47 -5.86
CA VAL A 270 17.65 19.21 -4.61
C VAL A 270 17.72 20.69 -4.95
N LEU A 271 16.73 21.46 -4.47
CA LEU A 271 16.67 22.88 -4.72
C LEU A 271 17.42 23.67 -3.64
N ARG A 272 17.17 23.33 -2.37
CA ARG A 272 17.74 24.02 -1.21
C ARG A 272 17.86 23.11 0.01
N THR A 273 18.72 23.50 0.94
CA THR A 273 18.80 22.93 2.29
C THR A 273 18.68 24.03 3.33
N TYR A 274 17.86 23.80 4.35
CA TYR A 274 17.57 24.74 5.42
C TYR A 274 18.00 24.15 6.77
N PRO A 275 18.75 24.87 7.60
CA PRO A 275 19.04 24.43 8.97
C PRO A 275 17.76 24.32 9.81
N MET A 276 17.69 23.31 10.68
CA MET A 276 16.61 23.18 11.67
C MET A 276 17.12 23.55 13.06
N LYS A 277 16.52 24.56 13.69
CA LYS A 277 16.89 25.00 15.05
C LYS A 277 16.36 24.05 16.10
N ARG A 278 17.18 23.82 17.13
CA ARG A 278 16.82 23.03 18.30
C ARG A 278 17.19 23.79 19.58
N ASP A 279 16.48 23.51 20.66
CA ASP A 279 16.89 23.95 22.00
C ASP A 279 17.84 22.92 22.66
N ASP A 280 18.33 23.27 23.85
CA ASP A 280 19.27 22.44 24.63
C ASP A 280 18.64 21.11 25.10
N GLN A 281 17.31 20.96 25.03
CA GLN A 281 16.58 19.73 25.33
C GLN A 281 16.33 18.87 24.08
N GLY A 282 16.81 19.30 22.92
CA GLY A 282 16.67 18.60 21.66
C GLY A 282 15.34 18.84 20.95
N LYS A 283 14.47 19.72 21.47
CA LYS A 283 13.20 20.11 20.84
C LYS A 283 13.47 20.93 19.59
N PHE A 284 12.79 20.61 18.50
CA PHE A 284 12.84 21.35 17.24
C PHE A 284 11.97 22.60 17.32
N LEU A 285 12.56 23.75 17.01
CA LEU A 285 11.95 25.07 17.15
C LEU A 285 11.40 25.57 15.82
N CYS A 286 12.24 25.61 14.78
CA CYS A 286 11.86 26.07 13.45
C CYS A 286 12.82 25.56 12.36
N ILE A 287 12.40 25.70 11.10
CA ILE A 287 13.24 25.54 9.92
C ILE A 287 13.64 26.94 9.47
N GLU A 288 14.92 27.28 9.57
CA GLU A 288 15.41 28.62 9.26
C GLU A 288 15.06 29.04 7.83
N GLY A 289 14.37 30.17 7.69
CA GLY A 289 13.98 30.71 6.37
C GLY A 289 12.78 30.01 5.72
N LEU A 290 12.13 29.06 6.40
CA LEU A 290 10.98 28.32 5.85
C LEU A 290 9.77 28.27 6.79
N THR A 291 9.98 28.24 8.10
CA THR A 291 8.89 28.31 9.09
C THR A 291 9.13 29.46 10.08
N ALA A 292 8.04 30.02 10.61
CA ALA A 292 8.07 31.00 11.70
C ALA A 292 8.44 30.36 13.02
#